data_AF-A0A0M3J7Z1-F1
#
_entry.id   AF-A0A0M3J7Z1-F1
#
_cell.length_a   1.000
_cell.length_b   1.000
_cell.length_c   1.000
_cell.angle_alpha   90.00
_cell.angle_beta   90.00
_cell.angle_gamma   90.00
#
_symmetry.space_group_name_H-M   'P 1'
#
loop_
_entity.id
_entity.type
_entity.pdbx_description
1 polymer ?
#
loop_
_entity_poly.entity_id
_entity_poly.type
_entity_poly.pdbx_seq_one_letter_code
_entity_poly.pdbx_strand_id
1 'polypeptide(L)'
;MISRILFAWSQSAQLDADCKRWRLVADMLNDLAFSIELLAAIFPNLFTLLVCFSSLARSIVAVAGGATRTTVVQHQARANNVADVSAKDGSQETLVNVTALVCSLIFLPLVSGHTLLVWIFYTIFTATHLFANYRAVKSLHFDTINQKLLNQLTRYRELVEVIVVLFVRTVNVHRY
;
A
#
# COMPACT_ATOMS: atom_id res chain seq x y z
N MET A 1 14.18 -2.08 11.52
CA MET A 1 14.47 -3.40 10.89
C MET A 1 13.55 -4.49 11.42
N ILE A 2 13.51 -4.75 12.73
CA ILE A 2 12.62 -5.75 13.35
C ILE A 2 11.15 -5.56 12.92
N SER A 3 10.66 -4.33 12.93
CA SER A 3 9.29 -4.00 12.51
C SER A 3 8.95 -4.40 11.08
N ARG A 4 9.88 -4.25 10.12
CA ARG A 4 9.68 -4.68 8.72
C ARG A 4 9.54 -6.19 8.65
N ILE A 5 10.38 -6.91 9.39
CA ILE A 5 10.42 -8.36 9.39
C ILE A 5 9.14 -8.92 10.01
N LEU A 6 8.73 -8.42 11.18
CA LEU A 6 7.49 -8.83 11.85
C LEU A 6 6.26 -8.51 10.99
N PHE A 7 6.23 -7.33 10.38
CA PHE A 7 5.14 -6.93 9.50
C PHE A 7 5.08 -7.80 8.24
N ALA A 8 6.21 -8.01 7.55
CA ALA A 8 6.27 -8.88 6.37
C ALA A 8 5.86 -10.32 6.71
N TRP A 9 6.34 -10.86 7.83
CA TRP A 9 5.98 -12.19 8.28
C TRP A 9 4.48 -12.32 8.57
N SER A 10 3.87 -11.33 9.20
CA SER A 10 2.46 -11.39 9.60
C SER A 10 1.46 -11.03 8.48
N GLN A 11 1.84 -10.17 7.53
CA GLN A 11 0.89 -9.56 6.58
C GLN A 11 1.20 -9.85 5.10
N SER A 12 2.33 -10.49 4.76
CA SER A 12 2.76 -10.72 3.36
C SER A 12 1.66 -11.30 2.47
N ALA A 13 0.93 -12.31 2.92
CA ALA A 13 -0.13 -12.94 2.15
C ALA A 13 -1.28 -11.99 1.78
N GLN A 14 -1.53 -10.96 2.59
CA GLN A 14 -2.60 -9.98 2.35
C GLN A 14 -2.15 -8.82 1.44
N LEU A 15 -0.84 -8.56 1.33
CA LEU A 15 -0.30 -7.47 0.53
C LEU A 15 -0.60 -7.65 -0.96
N ASP A 16 -0.52 -8.89 -1.45
CA ASP A 16 -0.90 -9.21 -2.83
C ASP A 16 -2.42 -9.29 -3.01
N ALA A 17 -3.12 -9.90 -2.05
CA ALA A 17 -4.57 -10.11 -2.09
C ALA A 17 -5.37 -8.80 -2.16
N ASP A 18 -4.98 -7.82 -1.35
CA ASP A 18 -5.67 -6.55 -1.16
C ASP A 18 -4.76 -5.36 -1.51
N CYS A 19 -4.03 -5.47 -2.63
CA CYS A 19 -3.02 -4.49 -3.05
C CYS A 19 -3.51 -3.03 -3.01
N LYS A 20 -4.73 -2.75 -3.50
CA LYS A 20 -5.35 -1.42 -3.47
C LYS A 20 -5.45 -0.84 -2.05
N ARG A 21 -5.94 -1.66 -1.11
CA ARG A 21 -6.14 -1.25 0.28
C ARG A 21 -4.78 -1.01 0.94
N TRP A 22 -3.85 -1.93 0.78
CA TRP A 22 -2.52 -1.81 1.38
C TRP A 22 -1.71 -0.65 0.80
N ARG A 23 -1.92 -0.29 -0.48
CA ARG A 23 -1.34 0.92 -1.06
C ARG A 23 -1.83 2.17 -0.32
N LEU A 24 -3.15 2.34 -0.21
CA LEU A 24 -3.72 3.50 0.49
C LEU A 24 -3.34 3.54 1.97
N VAL A 25 -3.30 2.38 2.65
CA VAL A 25 -2.85 2.29 4.04
C VAL A 25 -1.38 2.70 4.17
N ALA A 26 -0.53 2.30 3.24
CA ALA A 26 0.88 2.71 3.23
C ALA A 26 1.01 4.23 3.04
N ASP A 27 0.27 4.81 2.10
CA ASP A 27 0.28 6.26 1.85
C ASP A 27 -0.22 7.06 3.07
N MET A 28 -1.33 6.63 3.68
CA MET A 28 -1.86 7.25 4.91
C MET A 28 -0.91 7.13 6.10
N LEU A 29 -0.28 5.96 6.28
CA LEU A 29 0.67 5.73 7.37
C LEU A 29 1.96 6.54 7.16
N ASN A 30 2.36 6.77 5.92
CA ASN A 30 3.49 7.63 5.58
C ASN A 30 3.22 9.09 5.95
N ASP A 31 2.04 9.60 5.60
CA ASP A 31 1.64 10.96 5.95
C ASP A 31 1.44 11.13 7.47
N LEU A 32 0.99 10.08 8.17
CA LEU A 32 0.98 10.07 9.63
C LEU A 32 2.40 10.18 10.21
N ALA A 33 3.38 9.48 9.62
CA ALA A 33 4.77 9.53 10.07
C ALA A 33 5.37 10.94 9.90
N PHE A 34 5.13 11.60 8.76
CA PHE A 34 5.52 13.01 8.56
C PHE A 34 4.82 13.95 9.56
N SER A 35 3.54 13.70 9.87
CA SER A 35 2.82 14.49 10.88
C SER A 35 3.47 14.35 12.27
N ILE A 36 3.90 13.14 12.63
CA ILE A 36 4.62 12.88 13.89
C ILE A 36 5.97 13.61 13.91
N GLU A 37 6.71 13.65 12.80
CA GLU A 37 7.98 14.38 12.71
C GLU A 37 7.79 15.90 12.83
N LEU A 38 6.74 16.46 12.21
CA LEU A 38 6.39 17.87 12.40
C LEU A 38 5.98 18.20 13.84
N LEU A 39 5.24 17.31 14.50
CA LEU A 39 4.93 17.45 15.93
C LEU A 39 6.19 17.34 16.80
N ALA A 40 7.13 16.46 16.44
CA ALA A 40 8.38 16.30 17.18
C ALA A 40 9.19 17.60 17.25
N ALA A 41 9.17 18.40 16.19
CA ALA A 41 9.82 19.71 16.17
C ALA A 41 9.22 20.72 17.17
N ILE A 42 7.96 20.53 17.58
CA ILE A 42 7.26 21.39 18.56
C ILE A 42 7.50 20.89 20.00
N PHE A 43 7.72 19.58 20.20
CA PHE A 43 7.88 18.94 21.51
C PHE A 43 9.30 18.39 21.70
N PRO A 44 10.32 19.24 21.98
CA PRO A 44 11.72 18.81 22.06
C PRO A 44 11.97 17.73 23.13
N ASN A 45 11.21 17.76 24.23
CA ASN A 45 11.32 16.75 25.31
C ASN A 45 10.91 15.33 24.88
N LEU A 46 10.07 15.21 23.84
CA LEU A 46 9.60 13.93 23.30
C LEU A 46 10.20 13.63 21.92
N PHE A 47 11.12 14.46 21.42
CA PHE A 47 11.64 14.41 20.06
C PHE A 47 12.11 13.00 19.67
N THR A 48 13.01 12.42 20.46
CA THR A 48 13.57 11.09 20.20
C THR A 48 12.48 10.01 20.15
N LEU A 49 11.52 10.07 21.08
CA LEU A 49 10.42 9.11 21.13
C LEU A 49 9.53 9.20 19.88
N LEU A 50 9.15 10.42 19.49
CA LEU A 50 8.29 10.66 18.32
C LEU A 50 8.99 10.26 17.01
N VAL A 51 10.27 10.61 16.84
CA VAL A 51 11.04 10.22 15.66
C VAL A 51 11.24 8.69 15.59
N CYS A 52 11.39 8.01 16.72
CA CYS A 52 11.41 6.54 16.77
C CYS A 52 10.08 5.93 16.29
N PHE A 53 8.93 6.47 16.74
CA PHE A 53 7.62 6.03 16.26
C PHE A 53 7.40 6.32 14.77
N SER A 54 7.80 7.50 14.28
CA SER A 54 7.78 7.81 12.85
C SER A 54 8.63 6.81 12.06
N SER A 55 9.85 6.54 12.52
CA SER A 55 10.75 5.59 11.86
C SER A 55 10.16 4.18 11.83
N LEU A 56 9.47 3.76 12.89
CA LEU A 56 8.74 2.50 12.94
C LEU A 56 7.63 2.46 11.88
N ALA A 57 6.83 3.51 11.76
CA ALA A 57 5.78 3.64 10.76
C ALA A 57 6.35 3.60 9.34
N ARG A 58 7.35 4.44 9.02
CA ARG A 58 8.02 4.47 7.70
C ARG A 58 8.62 3.12 7.32
N SER A 59 9.11 2.38 8.30
CA SER A 59 9.63 1.04 8.12
C SER A 59 8.55 0.07 7.60
N ILE A 60 7.32 0.15 8.14
CA ILE A 60 6.15 -0.64 7.68
C ILE A 60 5.71 -0.18 6.29
N VAL A 61 5.57 1.14 6.09
CA VAL A 61 5.25 1.76 4.79
C VAL A 61 6.18 1.24 3.70
N ALA A 62 7.49 1.19 3.97
CA ALA A 62 8.45 0.76 2.98
C ALA A 62 8.32 -0.73 2.60
N VAL A 63 7.71 -1.58 3.43
CA VAL A 63 7.37 -2.97 3.05
C VAL A 63 6.07 -3.02 2.26
N ALA A 64 5.00 -2.42 2.79
CA ALA A 64 3.68 -2.43 2.16
C ALA A 64 3.68 -1.72 0.80
N GLY A 65 4.30 -0.53 0.73
CA GLY A 65 4.48 0.24 -0.50
C GLY A 65 5.33 -0.51 -1.52
N GLY A 66 6.44 -1.13 -1.09
CA GLY A 66 7.30 -1.94 -1.97
C GLY A 66 6.57 -3.15 -2.56
N ALA A 67 5.89 -3.93 -1.72
CA ALA A 67 5.13 -5.11 -2.15
C ALA A 67 4.01 -4.72 -3.14
N THR A 68 3.17 -3.76 -2.75
CA THR A 68 2.07 -3.31 -3.62
C THR A 68 2.59 -2.67 -4.91
N ARG A 69 3.76 -2.02 -4.91
CA ARG A 69 4.39 -1.49 -6.13
C ARG A 69 4.74 -2.62 -7.09
N THR A 70 5.36 -3.68 -6.60
CA THR A 70 5.66 -4.87 -7.39
C THR A 70 4.39 -5.46 -8.01
N THR A 71 3.30 -5.60 -7.24
CA THR A 71 2.02 -6.08 -7.77
C THR A 71 1.46 -5.19 -8.88
N VAL A 72 1.58 -3.86 -8.76
CA VAL A 72 1.15 -2.90 -9.79
C VAL A 72 2.01 -2.99 -11.05
N VAL A 73 3.34 -3.06 -10.91
CA VAL A 73 4.26 -3.24 -12.04
C VAL A 73 3.95 -4.54 -12.79
N GLN A 74 3.72 -5.63 -12.05
CA GLN A 74 3.33 -6.91 -12.63
C GLN A 74 2.01 -6.82 -13.40
N HIS A 75 1.04 -6.08 -12.85
CA HIS A 75 -0.24 -5.85 -13.50
C HIS A 75 -0.11 -5.00 -14.78
N GLN A 76 0.77 -4.00 -14.79
CA GLN A 76 1.02 -3.14 -15.94
C GLN A 76 1.84 -3.82 -17.04
N ALA A 77 2.57 -4.89 -16.72
CA ALA A 77 3.37 -5.69 -17.66
C ALA A 77 2.50 -6.59 -18.58
N ARG A 78 1.58 -5.98 -19.33
CA ARG A 78 0.60 -6.67 -20.19
C ARG A 78 1.21 -7.50 -21.32
N ALA A 79 2.44 -7.19 -21.71
CA ALA A 79 3.17 -7.89 -22.78
C ALA A 79 4.30 -8.78 -22.23
N ASN A 80 4.16 -9.29 -21.00
CA ASN A 80 5.22 -10.02 -20.28
C ASN A 80 6.55 -9.24 -20.19
N ASN A 81 6.44 -7.91 -20.12
CA ASN A 81 7.55 -6.96 -20.20
C ASN A 81 7.87 -6.30 -18.84
N VAL A 82 7.90 -7.10 -17.77
CA VAL A 82 8.05 -6.63 -16.37
C VAL A 82 9.31 -5.77 -16.17
N ALA A 83 10.43 -6.15 -16.78
CA ALA A 83 11.68 -5.41 -16.69
C ALA A 83 11.59 -4.01 -17.33
N ASP A 84 10.95 -3.89 -18.49
CA ASP A 84 10.75 -2.61 -19.18
C ASP A 84 9.83 -1.67 -18.39
N VAL A 85 8.72 -2.20 -17.87
CA VAL A 85 7.79 -1.42 -17.02
C VAL A 85 8.48 -0.98 -15.73
N SER A 86 9.22 -1.87 -15.06
CA SER A 86 9.97 -1.56 -13.84
C SER A 86 11.04 -0.48 -14.08
N ALA A 87 11.79 -0.57 -15.19
CA ALA A 87 12.80 0.42 -15.55
C ALA A 87 12.19 1.81 -15.81
N LYS A 88 11.04 1.86 -16.50
CA LYS A 88 10.30 3.11 -16.76
C LYS A 88 9.74 3.72 -15.48
N ASP A 89 9.14 2.91 -14.61
CA ASP A 89 8.60 3.36 -13.32
C ASP A 89 9.71 3.90 -12.40
N GLY A 90 10.85 3.21 -12.32
CA GLY A 90 12.03 3.69 -11.58
C GLY A 90 12.62 4.99 -12.16
N SER A 91 12.61 5.14 -13.48
CA SER A 91 13.04 6.38 -14.14
C SER A 91 12.09 7.55 -13.85
N GLN A 92 10.78 7.30 -13.81
CA GLN A 92 9.78 8.31 -13.43
C GLN A 92 9.96 8.74 -11.97
N GLU A 93 10.15 7.79 -11.06
CA GLU A 93 10.44 8.07 -9.64
C GLU A 93 11.69 8.96 -9.49
N THR A 94 12.76 8.63 -10.23
CA THR A 94 14.00 9.41 -10.22
C THR A 94 13.78 10.84 -10.73
N LEU A 95 13.08 11.00 -11.86
CA LEU A 95 12.76 12.32 -12.43
C LEU A 95 11.92 13.18 -11.47
N VAL A 96 10.91 12.58 -10.84
CA VAL A 96 10.07 13.25 -9.85
C VAL A 96 10.89 13.66 -8.64
N ASN A 97 11.79 12.80 -8.14
CA ASN A 97 12.66 13.12 -7.01
C ASN A 97 13.63 14.26 -7.31
N VAL A 98 14.23 14.29 -8.51
CA VAL A 98 15.09 15.40 -8.94
C VAL A 98 14.29 16.70 -9.03
N THR A 99 13.09 16.65 -9.59
CA THR A 99 12.20 17.82 -9.69
C THR A 99 11.81 18.31 -8.30
N ALA A 100 11.42 17.40 -7.40
CA ALA A 100 11.08 17.71 -6.01
C ALA A 100 12.26 18.32 -5.25
N LEU A 101 13.48 17.83 -5.49
CA LEU A 101 14.70 18.41 -4.93
C LEU A 101 14.88 19.86 -5.38
N VAL A 102 14.81 20.14 -6.68
CA VAL A 102 14.93 21.51 -7.21
C VAL A 102 13.84 22.43 -6.64
N CYS A 103 12.58 21.96 -6.63
CA CYS A 103 11.46 22.71 -6.06
C CYS A 103 11.67 22.99 -4.57
N SER A 104 12.12 22.01 -3.78
CA SER A 104 12.34 22.16 -2.34
C SER A 104 13.48 23.12 -2.01
N LEU A 105 14.55 23.17 -2.82
CA LEU A 105 15.63 24.16 -2.66
C LEU A 105 15.14 25.60 -2.80
N ILE A 106 14.15 25.84 -3.67
CA ILE A 106 13.52 27.16 -3.85
C ILE A 106 12.48 27.42 -2.76
N PHE A 107 11.69 26.40 -2.42
CA PHE A 107 10.53 26.53 -1.55
C PHE A 107 10.89 26.61 -0.05
N LEU A 108 11.85 25.82 0.42
CA LEU A 108 12.21 25.75 1.84
C LEU A 108 12.64 27.09 2.44
N PRO A 109 13.48 27.93 1.79
CA PRO A 109 13.83 29.25 2.31
C PRO A 109 12.64 30.19 2.47
N LEU A 110 11.58 30.04 1.65
CA LEU A 110 10.39 30.90 1.69
C LEU A 110 9.48 30.58 2.88
N VAL A 111 9.49 29.33 3.35
CA VAL A 111 8.64 28.85 4.46
C VAL A 111 9.42 28.68 5.77
N SER A 112 10.75 28.67 5.72
CA SER A 112 11.61 28.50 6.90
C SER A 112 11.35 29.60 7.93
N GLY A 113 11.24 29.21 9.20
CA GLY A 113 10.92 30.13 10.31
C GLY A 113 9.44 30.51 10.43
N HIS A 114 8.57 30.11 9.48
CA HIS A 114 7.14 30.40 9.50
C HIS A 114 6.30 29.15 9.77
N THR A 115 6.19 28.76 11.05
CA THR A 115 5.48 27.53 11.48
C THR A 115 4.06 27.43 10.93
N LEU A 116 3.29 28.53 10.91
CA LEU A 116 1.93 28.53 10.36
C LEU A 116 1.91 28.19 8.87
N LEU A 117 2.83 28.78 8.07
CA LEU A 117 2.92 28.49 6.64
C LEU A 117 3.31 27.03 6.40
N VAL A 118 4.24 26.48 7.19
CA VAL A 118 4.63 25.06 7.13
C VAL A 118 3.40 24.17 7.31
N TRP A 119 2.58 24.40 8.34
CA TRP A 119 1.37 23.60 8.56
C TRP A 119 0.33 23.77 7.47
N ILE A 120 0.10 24.99 6.97
CA ILE A 120 -0.85 25.24 5.88
C ILE A 120 -0.44 24.48 4.62
N PHE A 121 0.80 24.64 4.16
CA PHE A 121 1.29 23.96 2.96
C PHE A 121 1.34 22.45 3.16
N TYR A 122 1.78 21.98 4.33
CA TYR A 122 1.76 20.56 4.67
C TYR A 122 0.35 19.97 4.56
N THR A 123 -0.66 20.61 5.14
CA THR A 123 -2.05 20.13 5.05
C THR A 123 -2.54 20.09 3.60
N ILE A 124 -2.25 21.13 2.80
CA ILE A 124 -2.65 21.17 1.38
C ILE A 124 -1.96 20.05 0.58
N PHE A 125 -0.65 19.86 0.76
CA PHE A 125 0.10 18.83 0.06
C PHE A 125 -0.31 17.43 0.47
N THR A 126 -0.51 17.17 1.77
CA THR A 126 -1.00 15.87 2.27
C THR A 126 -2.40 15.56 1.76
N ALA A 127 -3.32 16.54 1.75
CA ALA A 127 -4.66 16.34 1.19
C ALA A 127 -4.61 16.03 -0.31
N THR A 128 -3.77 16.75 -1.06
CA THR A 128 -3.57 16.53 -2.50
C THR A 128 -2.95 15.16 -2.76
N HIS A 129 -1.94 14.77 -1.97
CA HIS A 129 -1.26 13.48 -2.04
C HIS A 129 -2.24 12.32 -1.84
N LEU A 130 -3.03 12.34 -0.75
CA LEU A 130 -4.01 11.30 -0.46
C LEU A 130 -5.12 11.24 -1.52
N PHE A 131 -5.60 12.39 -1.98
CA PHE A 131 -6.60 12.45 -3.04
C PHE A 131 -6.08 11.86 -4.35
N ALA A 132 -4.87 12.25 -4.77
CA ALA A 132 -4.24 11.73 -5.98
C ALA A 132 -4.03 10.21 -5.91
N ASN A 133 -3.50 9.71 -4.79
CA ASN A 133 -3.30 8.26 -4.58
C ASN A 133 -4.63 7.50 -4.55
N TYR A 134 -5.66 8.05 -3.91
CA TYR A 134 -7.01 7.48 -3.96
C TYR A 134 -7.53 7.37 -5.39
N ARG A 135 -7.38 8.42 -6.21
CA ARG A 135 -7.78 8.41 -7.62
C ARG A 135 -6.96 7.40 -8.44
N ALA A 136 -5.65 7.33 -8.22
CA ALA A 136 -4.76 6.37 -8.88
C ALA A 136 -5.16 4.92 -8.57
N VAL A 137 -5.32 4.59 -7.28
CA VAL A 137 -5.74 3.25 -6.84
C VAL A 137 -7.14 2.89 -7.36
N LYS A 138 -8.06 3.86 -7.43
CA LYS A 138 -9.39 3.67 -8.01
C LYS A 138 -9.32 3.35 -9.51
N SER A 139 -8.35 3.91 -10.24
CA SER A 139 -8.19 3.68 -11.68
C SER A 139 -7.61 2.30 -12.04
N LEU A 140 -6.90 1.65 -11.10
CA LEU A 140 -6.36 0.30 -11.31
C LEU A 140 -7.50 -0.72 -11.46
N HIS A 141 -7.46 -1.56 -12.48
CA HIS A 141 -8.43 -2.63 -12.71
C HIS A 141 -7.70 -3.96 -12.78
N PHE A 142 -7.53 -4.63 -11.63
CA PHE A 142 -6.88 -5.93 -11.58
C PHE A 142 -7.79 -7.01 -12.18
N ASP A 143 -7.23 -7.82 -13.08
CA ASP A 143 -7.95 -8.95 -13.71
C ASP A 143 -7.89 -10.23 -12.86
N THR A 144 -7.35 -10.15 -11.65
CA THR A 144 -7.33 -11.25 -10.68
C THR A 144 -8.66 -11.34 -9.94
N ILE A 145 -9.24 -12.54 -9.88
CA ILE A 145 -10.42 -12.86 -9.08
C ILE A 145 -10.07 -12.54 -7.62
N ASN A 146 -10.86 -11.67 -6.97
CA ASN A 146 -10.73 -11.33 -5.56
C ASN A 146 -10.57 -12.63 -4.75
N GLN A 147 -9.52 -12.75 -3.92
CA GLN A 147 -9.21 -13.97 -3.19
C GLN A 147 -10.36 -14.39 -2.26
N LYS A 148 -11.15 -13.42 -1.78
CA LYS A 148 -12.40 -13.68 -1.05
C LYS A 148 -13.45 -14.36 -1.93
N LEU A 149 -13.60 -13.91 -3.18
CA LEU A 149 -14.49 -14.52 -4.17
C LEU A 149 -13.97 -15.90 -4.60
N LEU A 150 -12.66 -16.05 -4.81
CA LEU A 150 -12.04 -17.34 -5.11
C LEU A 150 -12.29 -18.35 -3.97
N ASN A 151 -12.07 -17.95 -2.72
CA ASN A 151 -12.33 -18.80 -1.54
C ASN A 151 -13.81 -19.12 -1.37
N GLN A 152 -14.71 -18.21 -1.74
CA GLN A 152 -16.16 -18.49 -1.77
C GLN A 152 -16.51 -19.49 -2.87
N LEU A 153 -15.92 -19.35 -4.06
CA LEU A 153 -16.16 -20.25 -5.20
C LEU A 153 -15.59 -21.64 -4.96
N THR A 154 -14.40 -21.78 -4.39
CA THR A 154 -13.84 -23.08 -4.02
C THR A 154 -14.67 -23.77 -2.94
N ARG A 155 -15.10 -23.03 -1.90
CA ARG A 155 -16.01 -23.56 -0.88
C ARG A 155 -17.36 -23.99 -1.45
N TYR A 156 -17.91 -23.23 -2.40
CA TYR A 156 -19.14 -23.61 -3.08
C TYR A 156 -18.96 -24.89 -3.91
N ARG A 157 -17.84 -25.02 -4.62
CA ARG A 157 -17.50 -26.21 -5.39
C ARG A 157 -17.39 -27.46 -4.51
N GLU A 158 -16.70 -27.38 -3.37
CA GLU A 158 -16.59 -28.49 -2.42
C GLU A 158 -17.95 -28.89 -1.84
N LEU A 159 -18.81 -27.92 -1.50
CA LEU A 159 -20.17 -28.21 -1.03
C LEU A 159 -21.01 -28.94 -2.10
N VAL A 160 -20.90 -28.53 -3.36
CA VAL A 160 -21.59 -29.20 -4.47
C VAL A 160 -21.06 -30.63 -4.66
N GLU A 161 -19.76 -30.85 -4.63
CA GLU A 161 -19.17 -32.20 -4.72
C GLU A 161 -19.64 -33.10 -3.56
N VAL A 162 -19.67 -32.59 -2.33
CA VAL A 162 -20.17 -33.33 -1.15
C VAL A 162 -21.66 -33.68 -1.30
N ILE A 163 -22.49 -32.73 -1.75
CA ILE A 163 -23.93 -32.96 -1.96
C ILE A 163 -24.16 -34.02 -3.04
N VAL A 164 -23.41 -33.98 -4.15
CA VAL A 164 -23.51 -34.96 -5.23
C VAL A 164 -23.12 -36.36 -4.73
N VAL A 165 -22.02 -36.48 -3.97
CA VAL A 165 -21.60 -37.77 -3.40
C VAL A 165 -22.62 -38.32 -2.41
N LEU A 166 -23.20 -37.46 -1.56
CA LEU A 166 -24.25 -37.86 -0.62
C LEU A 166 -25.52 -38.32 -1.35
N PHE A 167 -25.97 -37.59 -2.38
CA PHE A 167 -27.13 -37.96 -3.18
C PHE A 167 -26.96 -39.31 -3.88
N VAL A 168 -25.79 -39.56 -4.49
CA VAL A 168 -25.48 -40.85 -5.13
C VAL A 168 -25.47 -42.00 -4.10
N ARG A 169 -24.96 -41.76 -2.89
CA ARG A 169 -25.01 -42.76 -1.80
C ARG A 169 -26.45 -43.04 -1.35
N THR A 170 -27.28 -42.03 -1.16
CA THR A 170 -28.69 -42.20 -0.75
C THR A 170 -29.51 -42.96 -1.80
N VAL A 171 -29.29 -42.68 -3.09
CA VAL A 171 -29.96 -43.40 -4.19
C VAL A 171 -29.52 -44.87 -4.26
N ASN A 172 -28.26 -45.18 -3.96
CA ASN A 172 -27.77 -46.56 -3.96
C ASN A 172 -28.21 -47.38 -2.73
N VAL A 173 -28.50 -46.74 -1.59
CA VAL A 173 -29.02 -47.43 -0.39
C VAL A 173 -30.47 -47.89 -0.57
N HIS A 174 -31.25 -47.27 -1.46
CA HIS A 174 -32.63 -47.68 -1.77
C HIS A 174 -32.76 -48.75 -2.88
N ARG A 175 -31.63 -49.33 -3.34
CA ARG A 175 -31.60 -50.38 -4.38
C ARG A 175 -31.32 -51.80 -3.86
N TYR A 176 -31.38 -52.02 -2.55
CA TYR A 176 -31.31 -53.34 -1.92
C TYR A 176 -32.56 -53.64 -1.11
#